data_AF-A0A8S3ENX5-F1
#
_entry.id   AF-A0A8S3ENX5-F1
#
_cell.length_a   1.000
_cell.length_b   1.000
_cell.length_c   1.000
_cell.angle_alpha   90.00
_cell.angle_beta   90.00
_cell.angle_gamma   90.00
#
_symmetry.space_group_name_H-M   'P 1'
#
loop_
_entity.id
_entity.type
_entity.pdbx_description
1 polymer ?
#
loop_
_entity_poly.entity_id
_entity_poly.type
_entity_poly.pdbx_seq_one_letter_code
_entity_poly.pdbx_strand_id
1 'polypeptide(L)'
;MLSIIFLTFATINKVIDCQSWNKSDGILPWESYIDLNDIQRPLGLTLNRSSLAHHHFAIGYFCLHSFMYDEAQNAFTLAINTKPTLIEAHIGKMLACKRALWSHTDIKCGLEAYYGAKLMLRATNITLSPLQSSLLSTVYQWYTNESLIRAGEQVFLSLIADLSETYPNETDIRVLWSLSLLNIA
;
A
#
# COMPACT_ATOMS: atom_id res chain seq x y z
N MET A 1 -30.19 0.96 -53.05
CA MET A 1 -30.58 1.69 -51.83
C MET A 1 -29.45 1.54 -50.83
N LEU A 2 -28.74 2.63 -50.53
CA LEU A 2 -27.72 2.70 -49.49
C LEU A 2 -28.39 2.75 -48.11
N SER A 3 -27.91 1.97 -47.16
CA SER A 3 -28.12 2.24 -45.74
C SER A 3 -26.78 2.12 -45.01
N ILE A 4 -26.25 3.27 -44.65
CA ILE A 4 -25.09 3.49 -43.79
C ILE A 4 -25.59 3.33 -42.35
N ILE A 5 -25.07 2.35 -41.61
CA ILE A 5 -25.30 2.22 -40.17
C ILE A 5 -24.13 2.89 -39.45
N PHE A 6 -24.41 4.02 -38.81
CA PHE A 6 -23.49 4.70 -37.89
C PHE A 6 -23.33 3.84 -36.62
N LEU A 7 -22.14 3.29 -36.41
CA LEU A 7 -21.72 2.76 -35.11
C LEU A 7 -21.16 3.92 -34.28
N THR A 8 -21.98 4.46 -33.38
CA THR A 8 -21.54 5.39 -32.34
C THR A 8 -20.76 4.63 -31.28
N PHE A 9 -19.49 4.99 -31.10
CA PHE A 9 -18.67 4.58 -29.97
C PHE A 9 -19.28 5.13 -28.67
N ALA A 10 -19.92 4.26 -27.88
CA ALA A 10 -20.20 4.55 -26.49
C ALA A 10 -18.91 4.30 -25.68
N THR A 11 -18.26 5.38 -25.24
CA THR A 11 -17.21 5.35 -24.23
C THR A 11 -17.79 4.79 -22.94
N ILE A 12 -17.47 3.54 -22.64
CA ILE A 12 -17.80 2.90 -21.36
C ILE A 12 -16.85 3.48 -20.30
N ASN A 13 -17.25 4.61 -19.69
CA ASN A 13 -16.79 4.98 -18.36
C ASN A 13 -17.44 4.02 -17.36
N LYS A 14 -16.90 2.80 -17.27
CA LYS A 14 -17.16 1.93 -16.11
C LYS A 14 -16.40 2.55 -14.94
N VAL A 15 -17.08 3.42 -14.20
CA VAL A 15 -16.75 3.63 -12.79
C VAL A 15 -16.77 2.24 -12.18
N ILE A 16 -15.61 1.77 -11.75
CA ILE A 16 -15.44 0.46 -11.14
C ILE A 16 -16.18 0.54 -9.82
N ASP A 17 -17.37 -0.02 -9.79
CA ASP A 17 -18.11 -0.36 -8.57
C ASP A 17 -17.32 -1.48 -7.89
N CYS A 18 -16.25 -1.10 -7.19
CA CYS A 18 -15.67 -1.95 -6.18
C CYS A 18 -16.78 -2.12 -5.16
N GLN A 19 -17.25 -3.34 -4.93
CA GLN A 19 -18.22 -3.64 -3.88
C GLN A 19 -17.63 -3.17 -2.53
N SER A 20 -17.85 -1.91 -2.21
CA SER A 20 -17.71 -1.39 -0.86
C SER A 20 -18.95 -1.81 -0.10
N TRP A 21 -18.72 -2.13 1.16
CA TRP A 21 -19.71 -2.32 2.20
C TRP A 21 -20.98 -1.51 1.92
N ASN A 22 -22.10 -2.24 1.84
CA ASN A 22 -23.32 -1.80 1.20
C ASN A 22 -23.85 -0.52 1.85
N LYS A 23 -24.15 0.52 1.04
CA LYS A 23 -24.79 1.78 1.50
C LYS A 23 -26.04 1.58 2.36
N SER A 24 -26.66 0.39 2.29
CA SER A 24 -27.82 0.01 3.08
C SER A 24 -27.55 -0.09 4.59
N ASP A 25 -26.29 -0.22 5.01
CA ASP A 25 -25.97 -0.56 6.39
C ASP A 25 -25.77 0.68 7.29
N GLY A 26 -26.01 1.88 6.76
CA GLY A 26 -25.93 3.14 7.53
C GLY A 26 -24.51 3.58 7.90
N ILE A 27 -23.49 2.84 7.47
CA ILE A 27 -22.08 3.23 7.56
C ILE A 27 -21.79 4.14 6.36
N LEU A 28 -21.44 5.39 6.63
CA LEU A 28 -21.11 6.36 5.59
C LEU A 28 -19.90 5.85 4.79
N PRO A 29 -19.89 5.99 3.45
CA PRO A 29 -18.73 5.60 2.64
C PRO A 29 -17.54 6.41 3.14
N TRP A 30 -16.63 5.78 3.88
CA TRP A 30 -15.48 6.45 4.49
C TRP A 30 -14.56 7.06 3.43
N GLU A 31 -14.70 6.64 2.16
CA GLU A 31 -14.09 7.24 0.99
C GLU A 31 -14.43 8.73 0.84
N SER A 32 -15.58 9.20 1.36
CA SER A 32 -15.93 10.63 1.36
C SER A 32 -15.22 11.45 2.44
N TYR A 33 -14.51 10.80 3.37
CA TYR A 33 -13.83 11.45 4.51
C TYR A 33 -12.32 11.54 4.34
N ILE A 34 -11.75 10.92 3.31
CA ILE A 34 -10.31 11.01 3.05
C ILE A 34 -10.03 12.33 2.35
N ASP A 35 -9.65 13.33 3.14
CA ASP A 35 -9.10 14.56 2.58
C ASP A 35 -7.63 14.36 2.19
N LEU A 36 -7.35 14.36 0.89
CA LEU A 36 -6.00 14.30 0.34
C LEU A 36 -5.15 15.55 0.68
N ASN A 37 -5.74 16.58 1.31
CA ASN A 37 -4.99 17.70 1.91
C ASN A 37 -4.26 17.32 3.20
N ASP A 38 -4.73 16.32 3.94
CA ASP A 38 -4.32 16.08 5.34
C ASP A 38 -3.23 15.00 5.48
N ILE A 39 -2.88 14.32 4.38
CA ILE A 39 -1.92 13.22 4.40
C ILE A 39 -0.51 13.79 4.22
N GLN A 40 0.21 14.00 5.32
CA GLN A 40 1.65 14.27 5.29
C GLN A 40 2.38 13.07 4.66
N ARG A 41 3.05 13.32 3.52
CA ARG A 41 3.96 12.44 2.74
C ARG A 41 3.98 10.97 3.18
N PRO A 42 2.94 10.20 2.82
CA PRO A 42 2.86 8.80 3.21
C PRO A 42 4.02 8.03 2.56
N LEU A 43 4.91 7.46 3.37
CA LEU A 43 6.12 6.74 2.94
C LEU A 43 7.03 7.59 2.02
N GLY A 44 7.10 8.90 2.23
CA GLY A 44 7.87 9.83 1.39
C GLY A 44 7.21 10.16 0.04
N LEU A 45 6.02 9.64 -0.24
CA LEU A 45 5.28 9.91 -1.48
C LEU A 45 4.60 11.28 -1.45
N THR A 46 4.77 12.05 -2.52
CA THR A 46 3.90 13.21 -2.78
C THR A 46 2.66 12.76 -3.56
N LEU A 47 1.47 12.96 -2.98
CA LEU A 47 0.22 12.53 -3.60
C LEU A 47 -0.18 13.44 -4.77
N ASN A 48 -0.63 12.83 -5.87
CA ASN A 48 -1.19 13.51 -7.03
C ASN A 48 -2.71 13.25 -7.04
N ARG A 49 -3.50 14.31 -6.84
CA ARG A 49 -4.96 14.23 -6.69
C ARG A 49 -5.69 13.78 -7.95
N SER A 50 -5.10 14.03 -9.12
CA SER A 50 -5.67 13.62 -10.39
C SER A 50 -5.29 12.19 -10.77
N SER A 51 -4.42 11.54 -9.98
CA SER A 51 -3.96 10.17 -10.22
C SER A 51 -4.84 9.17 -9.48
N LEU A 52 -5.58 8.36 -10.24
CA LEU A 52 -6.42 7.29 -9.69
C LEU A 52 -5.61 6.30 -8.83
N ALA A 53 -4.37 5.99 -9.23
CA ALA A 53 -3.48 5.15 -8.44
C ALA A 53 -3.15 5.77 -7.06
N HIS A 54 -2.93 7.09 -7.01
CA HIS A 54 -2.64 7.77 -5.75
C HIS A 54 -3.90 7.90 -4.89
N HIS A 55 -5.08 7.99 -5.50
CA HIS A 55 -6.35 7.92 -4.77
C HIS A 55 -6.54 6.55 -4.09
N HIS A 56 -6.37 5.44 -4.83
CA HIS A 56 -6.41 4.10 -4.24
C HIS A 56 -5.31 3.88 -3.20
N PHE A 57 -4.12 4.43 -3.41
CA PHE A 57 -3.05 4.37 -2.41
C PHE A 57 -3.44 5.10 -1.11
N ALA A 58 -4.02 6.31 -1.21
CA ALA A 58 -4.45 7.07 -0.03
C ALA A 58 -5.54 6.34 0.76
N ILE A 59 -6.48 5.69 0.06
CA ILE A 59 -7.47 4.80 0.63
C ILE A 59 -6.78 3.66 1.41
N GLY A 60 -5.84 2.95 0.78
CA GLY A 60 -5.13 1.86 1.44
C GLY A 60 -4.32 2.31 2.66
N TYR A 61 -3.69 3.47 2.56
CA TYR A 61 -2.95 4.09 3.66
C TYR A 61 -3.86 4.43 4.85
N PHE A 62 -5.01 5.05 4.60
CA PHE A 62 -6.00 5.34 5.65
C PHE A 62 -6.51 4.06 6.33
N CYS A 63 -6.85 3.03 5.55
CA CYS A 63 -7.28 1.74 6.10
C CYS A 63 -6.19 1.08 6.93
N LEU A 64 -4.94 1.14 6.48
CA LEU A 64 -3.80 0.57 7.20
C LEU A 64 -3.63 1.23 8.58
N HIS A 65 -3.69 2.56 8.64
CA HIS A 65 -3.65 3.31 9.90
C HIS A 65 -4.87 3.07 10.80
N SER A 66 -5.98 2.64 10.22
CA SER A 66 -7.21 2.26 10.92
C SER A 66 -7.28 0.77 11.27
N PHE A 67 -6.20 0.01 11.00
CA PHE A 67 -6.15 -1.44 11.19
C PHE A 67 -7.22 -2.22 10.41
N MET A 68 -7.68 -1.68 9.28
CA MET A 68 -8.59 -2.31 8.32
C MET A 68 -7.76 -3.01 7.24
N TYR A 69 -7.10 -4.11 7.62
CA TYR A 69 -6.03 -4.70 6.80
C TYR A 69 -6.54 -5.29 5.48
N ASP A 70 -7.73 -5.88 5.45
CA ASP A 70 -8.30 -6.46 4.22
C ASP A 70 -8.66 -5.36 3.22
N GLU A 71 -9.28 -4.27 3.67
CA GLU A 71 -9.56 -3.08 2.87
C GLU A 71 -8.27 -2.40 2.39
N ALA A 72 -7.26 -2.31 3.27
CA ALA A 72 -5.96 -1.77 2.90
C ALA A 72 -5.31 -2.58 1.78
N GLN A 73 -5.28 -3.92 1.90
CA GLN A 73 -4.73 -4.81 0.86
C GLN A 73 -5.47 -4.66 -0.48
N ASN A 74 -6.80 -4.56 -0.44
CA ASN A 74 -7.62 -4.36 -1.63
C ASN A 74 -7.30 -3.03 -2.31
N ALA A 75 -7.27 -1.93 -1.55
CA ALA A 75 -6.97 -0.60 -2.05
C ALA A 75 -5.55 -0.50 -2.62
N PHE A 76 -4.54 -1.05 -1.94
CA PHE A 76 -3.18 -1.10 -2.48
C PHE A 76 -3.10 -1.96 -3.75
N THR A 77 -3.85 -3.07 -3.83
CA THR A 77 -3.93 -3.89 -5.05
C THR A 77 -4.52 -3.10 -6.22
N LEU A 78 -5.58 -2.29 -5.99
CA LEU A 78 -6.13 -1.40 -7.02
C LEU A 78 -5.13 -0.33 -7.46
N ALA A 79 -4.36 0.23 -6.52
CA ALA A 79 -3.29 1.17 -6.82
C ALA A 79 -2.19 0.54 -7.69
N ILE A 80 -1.74 -0.67 -7.33
CA ILE A 80 -0.75 -1.45 -8.10
C ILE A 80 -1.28 -1.77 -9.50
N ASN A 81 -2.53 -2.23 -9.63
CA ASN A 81 -3.12 -2.55 -10.93
C ASN A 81 -3.22 -1.33 -11.84
N THR A 82 -3.47 -0.15 -11.25
CA THR A 82 -3.56 1.12 -11.99
C THR A 82 -2.17 1.66 -12.37
N LYS A 83 -1.21 1.56 -11.46
CA LYS A 83 0.18 1.98 -11.67
C LYS A 83 1.12 0.97 -11.02
N PRO A 84 1.56 -0.06 -11.77
CA PRO A 84 2.43 -1.11 -11.23
C PRO A 84 3.82 -0.62 -10.80
N THR A 85 4.17 0.62 -11.18
CA THR A 85 5.42 1.28 -10.80
C THR A 85 5.30 2.12 -9.52
N LEU A 86 4.14 2.16 -8.87
CA LEU A 86 3.93 2.86 -7.60
C LEU A 86 4.42 1.99 -6.44
N ILE A 87 5.69 2.15 -6.10
CA ILE A 87 6.41 1.26 -5.16
C ILE A 87 5.85 1.37 -3.74
N GLU A 88 5.37 2.55 -3.36
CA GLU A 88 4.73 2.77 -2.07
C GLU A 88 3.46 1.91 -1.92
N ALA A 89 2.72 1.65 -3.00
CA ALA A 89 1.56 0.75 -2.94
C ALA A 89 1.98 -0.71 -2.71
N HIS A 90 3.12 -1.15 -3.28
CA HIS A 90 3.67 -2.46 -2.97
C HIS A 90 4.11 -2.56 -1.51
N ILE A 91 4.82 -1.55 -1.00
CA ILE A 91 5.24 -1.49 0.41
C ILE A 91 4.01 -1.44 1.33
N GLY A 92 3.01 -0.61 1.02
CA GLY A 92 1.76 -0.52 1.78
C GLY A 92 1.01 -1.85 1.82
N LYS A 93 0.95 -2.57 0.69
CA LYS A 93 0.37 -3.92 0.66
C LYS A 93 1.16 -4.87 1.55
N MET A 94 2.50 -4.84 1.50
CA MET A 94 3.33 -5.60 2.42
C MET A 94 2.99 -5.25 3.86
N LEU A 95 2.94 -3.98 4.26
CA LEU A 95 2.54 -3.60 5.62
C LEU A 95 1.16 -4.16 6.01
N ALA A 96 0.20 -4.16 5.07
CA ALA A 96 -1.14 -4.67 5.32
C ALA A 96 -1.23 -6.22 5.42
N CYS A 97 -0.25 -6.97 4.89
CA CYS A 97 -0.16 -8.42 5.08
C CYS A 97 0.36 -8.78 6.50
N LYS A 98 1.00 -7.84 7.20
CA LYS A 98 1.41 -7.95 8.61
C LYS A 98 0.30 -7.41 9.49
N ARG A 99 -0.58 -8.32 9.91
CA ARG A 99 -1.73 -8.05 10.78
C ARG A 99 -1.28 -7.94 12.24
N ALA A 100 -0.53 -6.89 12.53
CA ALA A 100 0.20 -6.77 13.80
C ALA A 100 -0.70 -6.86 15.05
N LEU A 101 -1.90 -6.25 15.05
CA LEU A 101 -2.84 -6.36 16.17
C LEU A 101 -3.34 -7.79 16.42
N TRP A 102 -3.35 -8.64 15.40
CA TRP A 102 -3.82 -10.03 15.51
C TRP A 102 -2.69 -11.04 15.57
N SER A 103 -1.43 -10.60 15.71
CA SER A 103 -0.26 -11.48 15.74
C SER A 103 -0.23 -12.46 14.56
N HIS A 104 -0.69 -12.00 13.39
CA HIS A 104 -0.77 -12.80 12.19
C HIS A 104 0.05 -12.15 11.07
N THR A 105 0.79 -12.98 10.34
CA THR A 105 1.59 -12.55 9.19
C THR A 105 1.22 -13.43 8.02
N ASP A 106 0.59 -12.84 7.00
CA ASP A 106 0.34 -13.54 5.74
C ASP A 106 1.62 -13.51 4.90
N ILE A 107 2.45 -14.54 5.07
CA ILE A 107 3.76 -14.64 4.40
C ILE A 107 3.58 -14.63 2.88
N LYS A 108 2.58 -15.35 2.37
CA LYS A 108 2.34 -15.47 0.94
C LYS A 108 1.98 -14.11 0.34
N CYS A 109 1.04 -13.39 0.96
CA CYS A 109 0.64 -12.04 0.57
C CYS A 109 1.84 -11.08 0.52
N GLY A 110 2.68 -11.08 1.56
CA GLY A 110 3.85 -10.19 1.64
C GLY A 110 4.90 -10.49 0.57
N LEU A 111 5.19 -11.77 0.34
CA LEU A 111 6.13 -12.20 -0.70
C LEU A 111 5.62 -11.89 -2.11
N GLU A 112 4.34 -12.09 -2.38
CA GLU A 112 3.73 -11.73 -3.68
C GLU A 112 3.87 -10.23 -3.96
N ALA A 113 3.60 -9.38 -2.96
CA ALA A 113 3.75 -7.93 -3.10
C ALA A 113 5.21 -7.52 -3.34
N TYR A 114 6.15 -8.13 -2.60
CA TYR A 114 7.59 -7.89 -2.76
C TYR A 114 8.10 -8.30 -4.15
N TYR A 115 7.83 -9.54 -4.58
CA TYR A 115 8.30 -10.03 -5.87
C TYR A 115 7.62 -9.31 -7.03
N GLY A 116 6.34 -8.92 -6.88
CA GLY A 116 5.66 -8.03 -7.81
C GLY A 116 6.40 -6.71 -8.00
N ALA A 117 6.82 -6.07 -6.91
CA ALA A 117 7.61 -4.83 -6.96
C ALA A 117 8.94 -5.05 -7.69
N LYS A 118 9.69 -6.11 -7.34
CA LYS A 118 10.98 -6.44 -7.95
C LYS A 118 10.85 -6.74 -9.45
N LEU A 119 9.79 -7.43 -9.87
CA LEU A 119 9.52 -7.73 -11.27
C LEU A 119 9.26 -6.44 -12.05
N MET A 120 8.41 -5.55 -11.53
CA MET A 120 8.11 -4.28 -12.17
C MET A 120 9.34 -3.38 -12.29
N LEU A 121 10.14 -3.26 -11.23
CA LEU A 121 11.37 -2.48 -11.25
C LEU A 121 12.36 -2.94 -12.32
N ARG A 122 12.48 -4.26 -12.52
CA ARG A 122 13.30 -4.85 -13.60
C ARG A 122 12.70 -4.55 -14.97
N ALA A 123 11.38 -4.68 -15.12
CA ALA A 123 10.70 -4.49 -16.41
C ALA A 123 10.72 -3.04 -16.89
N THR A 124 10.63 -2.06 -15.97
CA THR A 124 10.52 -0.64 -16.32
C THR A 124 11.83 0.14 -16.14
N ASN A 125 12.91 -0.53 -15.73
CA ASN A 125 14.21 0.08 -15.45
C ASN A 125 14.14 1.31 -14.51
N ILE A 126 13.23 1.24 -13.51
CA ILE A 126 13.06 2.31 -12.54
C ILE A 126 14.08 2.14 -11.43
N THR A 127 14.79 3.22 -11.11
CA THR A 127 15.66 3.29 -9.94
C THR A 127 14.87 3.82 -8.74
N LEU A 128 14.89 3.09 -7.64
CA LEU A 128 14.30 3.52 -6.38
C LEU A 128 15.11 4.65 -5.74
N SER A 129 14.44 5.53 -5.00
CA SER A 129 15.13 6.38 -4.05
C SER A 129 15.80 5.55 -2.95
N PRO A 130 16.85 6.06 -2.27
CA PRO A 130 17.47 5.38 -1.14
C PRO A 130 16.44 4.97 -0.07
N LEU A 131 15.52 5.87 0.28
CA LEU A 131 14.45 5.59 1.25
C LEU A 131 13.55 4.44 0.79
N GLN A 132 13.06 4.48 -0.45
CA GLN A 132 12.17 3.43 -1.00
C GLN A 132 12.87 2.07 -1.01
N SER A 133 14.14 2.03 -1.45
CA SER A 133 14.92 0.80 -1.48
C SER A 133 15.14 0.21 -0.09
N SER A 134 15.55 1.05 0.87
CA SER A 134 15.78 0.61 2.23
C SER A 134 14.49 0.14 2.88
N LEU A 135 13.40 0.91 2.79
CA LEU A 135 12.13 0.55 3.38
C LEU A 135 11.58 -0.77 2.81
N LEU A 136 11.64 -0.96 1.50
CA LEU A 136 11.24 -2.22 0.85
C LEU A 136 12.04 -3.41 1.40
N SER A 137 13.34 -3.25 1.59
CA SER A 137 14.21 -4.30 2.13
C SER A 137 14.01 -4.56 3.61
N THR A 138 13.66 -3.54 4.38
CA THR A 138 13.35 -3.63 5.81
C THR A 138 12.04 -4.37 6.01
N VAL A 139 10.95 -3.95 5.36
CA VAL A 139 9.62 -4.61 5.48
C VAL A 139 9.66 -6.06 5.00
N TYR A 140 10.52 -6.39 4.03
CA TYR A 140 10.73 -7.78 3.58
C TYR A 140 11.18 -8.72 4.70
N GLN A 141 11.86 -8.23 5.75
CA GLN A 141 12.37 -9.09 6.82
C GLN A 141 11.25 -9.81 7.61
N TRP A 142 10.02 -9.30 7.60
CA TRP A 142 8.88 -10.02 8.19
C TRP A 142 8.49 -11.27 7.41
N TYR A 143 8.79 -11.31 6.12
CA TYR A 143 8.31 -12.33 5.19
C TYR A 143 9.35 -13.42 4.98
N THR A 144 9.86 -13.94 6.08
CA THR A 144 10.69 -15.15 6.11
C THR A 144 9.81 -16.39 6.26
N ASN A 145 10.41 -17.57 6.45
CA ASN A 145 9.62 -18.76 6.78
C ASN A 145 8.97 -18.63 8.18
N GLU A 146 7.91 -19.40 8.44
CA GLU A 146 7.16 -19.31 9.71
C GLU A 146 8.04 -19.51 10.94
N SER A 147 9.04 -20.39 10.86
CA SER A 147 9.95 -20.67 11.98
C SER A 147 10.93 -19.53 12.29
N LEU A 148 11.08 -18.56 11.37
CA LEU A 148 11.99 -17.43 11.50
C LEU A 148 11.28 -16.08 11.65
N ILE A 149 9.94 -16.03 11.73
CA ILE A 149 9.19 -14.77 11.88
C ILE A 149 9.76 -13.91 13.01
N ARG A 150 10.01 -14.48 14.19
CA ARG A 150 10.57 -13.73 15.33
C ARG A 150 11.96 -13.16 15.05
N ALA A 151 12.80 -13.91 14.35
CA ALA A 151 14.13 -13.41 13.95
C ALA A 151 13.98 -12.27 12.93
N GLY A 152 13.05 -12.42 11.98
CA GLY A 152 12.69 -11.39 11.01
C GLY A 152 12.18 -10.10 11.67
N GLU A 153 11.33 -10.22 12.70
CA GLU A 153 10.82 -9.08 13.48
C GLU A 153 11.94 -8.35 14.24
N GLN A 154 12.91 -9.07 14.79
CA GLN A 154 14.09 -8.45 15.43
C GLN A 154 14.98 -7.70 14.44
N VAL A 155 15.22 -8.29 13.26
CA VAL A 155 15.98 -7.62 12.20
C VAL A 155 15.22 -6.39 11.70
N PHE A 156 13.92 -6.51 11.48
CA PHE A 156 13.06 -5.39 11.11
C PHE A 156 13.16 -4.26 12.15
N LEU A 157 13.02 -4.56 13.44
CA LEU A 157 13.08 -3.57 14.52
C LEU A 157 14.41 -2.78 14.51
N SER A 158 15.54 -3.47 14.31
CA SER A 158 16.84 -2.81 14.20
C SER A 158 16.92 -1.90 12.97
N LEU A 159 16.50 -2.41 11.80
CA LEU A 159 16.60 -1.65 10.54
C LEU A 159 15.65 -0.45 10.50
N ILE A 160 14.44 -0.57 11.07
CA ILE A 160 13.49 0.55 11.11
C ILE A 160 13.93 1.62 12.11
N ALA A 161 14.64 1.23 13.18
CA ALA A 161 15.29 2.18 14.09
C ALA A 161 16.36 3.01 13.35
N ASP A 162 17.28 2.34 12.64
CA ASP A 162 18.32 3.01 11.84
C ASP A 162 17.70 3.95 10.77
N LEU A 163 16.61 3.52 10.14
CA LEU A 163 15.89 4.36 9.17
C LEU A 163 15.24 5.58 9.83
N SER A 164 14.71 5.43 11.04
CA SER A 164 14.09 6.54 11.77
C SER A 164 15.12 7.63 12.15
N GLU A 165 16.36 7.24 12.42
CA GLU A 165 17.48 8.15 12.65
C GLU A 165 17.96 8.80 11.36
N THR A 166 18.04 8.02 10.27
CA THR A 166 18.51 8.48 8.95
C THR A 166 17.52 9.47 8.32
N TYR A 167 16.22 9.25 8.51
CA TYR A 167 15.13 10.04 7.91
C TYR A 167 14.23 10.64 9.00
N PRO A 168 14.75 11.55 9.83
CA PRO A 168 14.05 12.03 11.03
C PRO A 168 12.82 12.87 10.70
N ASN A 169 12.63 13.30 9.44
CA ASN A 169 11.45 14.05 8.99
C ASN A 169 10.36 13.15 8.40
N GLU A 170 10.63 11.86 8.15
CA GLU A 170 9.65 10.93 7.61
C GLU A 170 8.78 10.36 8.74
N THR A 171 7.62 10.97 8.96
CA THR A 171 6.73 10.65 10.10
C THR A 171 6.33 9.18 10.13
N ASP A 172 6.03 8.58 8.99
CA ASP A 172 5.64 7.17 8.93
C ASP A 172 6.74 6.21 9.37
N ILE A 173 8.01 6.52 9.07
CA ILE A 173 9.13 5.69 9.53
C ILE A 173 9.20 5.72 11.05
N ARG A 174 9.02 6.91 11.66
CA ARG A 174 8.99 7.05 13.12
C ARG A 174 7.77 6.36 13.74
N VAL A 175 6.61 6.41 13.08
CA VAL A 175 5.40 5.71 13.53
C VAL A 175 5.61 4.20 13.47
N LEU A 176 6.12 3.66 12.35
CA LEU A 176 6.43 2.25 12.20
C LEU A 176 7.41 1.78 13.29
N TRP A 177 8.49 2.53 13.52
CA TRP A 177 9.43 2.22 14.60
C TRP A 177 8.77 2.25 15.98
N SER A 178 7.97 3.28 16.28
CA SER A 178 7.27 3.39 17.55
C SER A 178 6.30 2.22 17.79
N LEU A 179 5.55 1.82 16.77
CA LEU A 179 4.66 0.66 16.83
C LEU A 179 5.44 -0.66 17.00
N SER A 180 6.63 -0.75 16.41
CA SER A 180 7.51 -1.92 16.54
C SER A 180 7.99 -2.10 17.98
N LEU A 181 8.32 -1.00 18.67
CA LEU A 181 8.70 -1.03 20.08
C LEU A 181 7.57 -1.52 20.99
N LEU A 182 6.31 -1.31 20.58
CA LEU A 182 5.13 -1.82 21.29
C LEU A 182 4.80 -3.27 20.91
N ASN A 183 5.55 -3.87 19.98
CA ASN A 183 5.24 -5.17 19.38
C ASN A 183 3.90 -5.18 18.63
N ILE A 184 3.54 -4.03 18.04
CA ILE A 184 2.30 -3.78 17.26
C ILE A 184 2.62 -3.38 15.81
N ALA A 185 3.87 -3.52 15.37
CA ALA A 185 4.25 -3.42 13.95
C ALA A 185 4.54 -4.82 13.38
#